data_AF-A0A7T8JTZ4-F1
#
_entry.id   AF-A0A7T8JTZ4-F1
#
_cell.length_a   1.000
_cell.length_b   1.000
_cell.length_c   1.000
_cell.angle_alpha   90.00
_cell.angle_beta   90.00
_cell.angle_gamma   90.00
#
_symmetry.space_group_name_H-M   'P 1'
#
loop_
_entity.id
_entity.type
_entity.pdbx_description
1 polymer ?
#
loop_
_entity_poly.entity_id
_entity_poly.type
_entity_poly.pdbx_seq_one_letter_code
_entity_poly.pdbx_strand_id
1 'polypeptide(L)'
;LDYNSLHLLITDGATYCLKAGRGLKELFLNMMHVACICHALNRVAELVRYEFPLVDELISEIKKVLAVVKAKKLFKDPKLPGQLAFIKGNFTQLVRAISSLQERLPLTESIEILERVQIQLTVEPFSSKLNS
;
A
#
# COMPACT_ATOMS: atom_id res chain seq x y z
N LEU A 1 13.64 39.45 15.33
CA LEU A 1 14.23 38.20 14.81
C LEU A 1 15.49 38.59 14.07
N ASP A 2 16.64 38.03 14.45
CA ASP A 2 17.87 38.25 13.71
C ASP A 2 17.84 37.35 12.47
N TYR A 3 17.64 37.95 11.30
CA TYR A 3 17.56 37.25 10.02
C TYR A 3 18.88 36.60 9.58
N ASN A 4 19.99 36.85 10.30
CA ASN A 4 21.26 36.16 10.09
C ASN A 4 21.43 34.88 10.91
N SER A 5 20.52 34.57 11.84
CA SER A 5 20.68 33.42 12.74
C SER A 5 20.27 32.07 12.12
N LEU A 6 19.38 32.07 11.12
CA LEU A 6 18.85 30.85 10.51
C LEU A 6 19.67 30.44 9.28
N HIS A 7 20.48 29.40 9.43
CA HIS A 7 21.41 28.93 8.39
C HIS A 7 20.91 27.70 7.61
N LEU A 8 20.11 26.83 8.24
CA LEU A 8 19.65 25.59 7.66
C LEU A 8 18.20 25.33 8.04
N LEU A 9 17.36 25.14 7.03
CA LEU A 9 15.97 24.71 7.15
C LEU A 9 15.84 23.32 6.55
N ILE A 10 15.42 22.35 7.36
CA ILE A 10 15.15 20.97 6.92
C ILE A 10 13.64 20.75 7.01
N THR A 11 13.02 20.38 5.89
CA THR A 11 11.57 20.08 5.85
C THR A 11 11.33 18.73 5.17
N ASP A 12 10.09 18.26 5.14
CA ASP A 12 9.71 17.19 4.23
C ASP A 12 9.85 17.63 2.75
N GLY A 13 9.69 16.68 1.82
CA GLY A 13 9.69 16.92 0.38
C GLY A 13 8.31 17.25 -0.22
N ALA A 14 7.29 17.49 0.60
CA ALA A 14 5.95 17.81 0.14
C ALA A 14 5.92 19.20 -0.51
N THR A 15 5.00 19.37 -1.47
CA THR A 15 4.93 20.57 -2.31
C THR A 15 4.69 21.85 -1.51
N TYR A 16 3.96 21.79 -0.40
CA TYR A 16 3.75 22.95 0.48
C TYR A 16 5.02 23.33 1.26
N CYS A 17 5.83 22.36 1.71
CA CYS A 17 7.11 22.62 2.37
C CYS A 17 8.12 23.26 1.42
N LEU A 18 8.12 22.85 0.15
CA LEU A 18 8.92 23.49 -0.91
C LEU A 18 8.47 24.92 -1.20
N LYS A 19 7.17 25.22 -1.09
CA LYS A 19 6.65 26.60 -1.25
C LYS A 19 6.99 27.45 -0.03
N ALA A 20 6.77 26.93 1.17
CA ALA A 20 7.06 27.63 2.41
C ALA A 20 8.57 27.90 2.57
N GLY A 21 9.42 26.91 2.30
CA GLY A 21 10.88 27.07 2.34
C GLY A 21 11.40 28.09 1.33
N ARG A 22 10.82 28.16 0.13
CA ARG A 22 11.10 29.24 -0.85
C ARG A 22 10.69 30.61 -0.33
N GLY A 23 9.49 30.75 0.23
CA GLY A 23 9.06 32.02 0.83
C GLY A 23 9.95 32.44 2.00
N LEU A 24 10.38 31.50 2.84
CA LEU A 24 11.30 31.78 3.95
C LEU A 24 12.70 32.16 3.46
N LYS A 25 13.17 31.62 2.33
CA LYS A 25 14.46 31.98 1.72
C LYS A 25 14.52 33.46 1.31
N GLU A 26 13.39 34.07 0.98
CA GLU A 26 13.30 35.51 0.68
C GLU A 26 13.52 36.38 1.93
N LEU A 27 13.17 35.87 3.12
CA LEU A 27 13.35 36.56 4.40
C LEU A 27 14.71 36.26 5.05
N PHE A 28 15.25 35.06 4.84
CA PHE A 28 16.53 34.61 5.38
C PHE A 28 17.49 34.28 4.24
N LEU A 29 18.11 35.31 3.65
CA LEU A 29 18.90 35.20 2.42
C LEU A 29 20.03 34.16 2.50
N ASN A 30 20.61 33.95 3.69
CA ASN A 30 21.70 32.99 3.92
C ASN A 30 21.22 31.56 4.29
N MET A 31 19.92 31.35 4.48
CA MET A 31 19.36 30.05 4.90
C MET A 31 19.39 29.02 3.76
N MET A 32 20.03 27.87 3.95
CA MET A 32 19.91 26.74 3.02
C MET A 32 18.63 25.96 3.30
N HIS A 33 17.80 25.71 2.27
CA HIS A 33 16.63 24.83 2.40
C HIS A 33 16.96 23.45 1.85
N VAL A 34 16.94 22.44 2.72
CA VAL A 34 17.13 21.03 2.35
C VAL A 34 15.80 20.31 2.50
N ALA A 35 15.21 19.92 1.37
CA ALA A 35 14.03 19.09 1.35
C ALA A 35 14.44 17.63 1.64
N CYS A 36 14.01 17.12 2.79
CA CYS A 36 14.13 15.77 3.31
C CYS A 36 15.45 15.07 2.97
N ILE A 37 16.38 15.01 3.92
CA ILE A 37 17.65 14.27 3.79
C ILE A 37 17.40 12.84 3.31
N CYS A 38 16.32 12.18 3.74
CA CYS A 38 15.96 10.85 3.27
C CYS A 38 15.65 10.80 1.76
N HIS A 39 15.00 11.82 1.18
CA HIS A 39 14.81 11.89 -0.27
C HIS A 39 16.13 12.11 -1.01
N ALA A 40 17.02 12.95 -0.48
CA ALA A 40 18.34 13.15 -1.06
C ALA A 40 19.17 11.84 -1.05
N LEU A 41 19.18 11.13 0.09
CA LEU A 41 19.84 9.83 0.21
C LEU A 41 19.22 8.77 -0.70
N ASN A 42 17.89 8.72 -0.82
CA ASN A 42 17.22 7.82 -1.75
C ASN A 42 17.64 8.09 -3.20
N ARG A 43 17.81 9.37 -3.59
CA ARG A 43 18.27 9.72 -4.94
C ARG A 43 19.70 9.26 -5.20
N VAL A 44 20.59 9.36 -4.21
CA VAL A 44 21.94 8.80 -4.31
C VAL A 44 21.89 7.27 -4.46
N ALA A 45 21.06 6.60 -3.68
CA ALA A 45 20.87 5.15 -3.79
C ALA A 45 20.33 4.74 -5.18
N GLU A 46 19.39 5.51 -5.75
CA GLU A 46 18.88 5.28 -7.10
C GLU A 46 19.94 5.48 -8.19
N LEU A 47 20.84 6.47 -8.02
CA LEU A 47 21.99 6.64 -8.93
C LEU A 47 22.92 5.43 -8.85
N VAL A 48 23.26 4.98 -7.65
CA VAL A 48 24.07 3.75 -7.47
C VAL A 48 23.38 2.56 -8.14
N ARG A 49 22.07 2.40 -7.93
CA ARG A 49 21.28 1.33 -8.57
C ARG A 49 21.36 1.38 -10.10
N TYR A 50 21.30 2.58 -10.68
CA TYR A 50 21.42 2.79 -12.14
C TYR A 50 22.79 2.38 -12.69
N GLU A 51 23.87 2.61 -11.93
CA GLU A 51 25.23 2.23 -12.34
C GLU A 51 25.47 0.70 -12.30
N PHE A 52 24.63 -0.07 -11.60
CA PHE A 52 24.79 -1.53 -11.45
C PHE A 52 23.56 -2.32 -11.98
N PRO A 53 23.23 -2.22 -13.28
CA PRO A 53 22.04 -2.85 -13.84
C PRO A 53 22.04 -4.39 -13.74
N LEU A 54 23.21 -5.02 -13.81
CA LEU A 54 23.36 -6.48 -13.67
C LEU A 54 23.01 -6.97 -12.25
N VAL A 55 23.28 -6.17 -11.23
CA VAL A 55 22.92 -6.49 -9.84
C VAL A 55 21.40 -6.41 -9.67
N ASP A 56 20.78 -5.40 -10.27
CA ASP A 56 19.33 -5.25 -10.30
C ASP A 56 18.63 -6.41 -11.02
N GLU A 57 19.19 -6.85 -12.16
CA GLU A 57 18.71 -8.02 -12.88
C GLU A 57 18.83 -9.29 -12.03
N LEU A 58 19.98 -9.52 -11.41
CA LEU A 58 20.19 -10.66 -10.51
C LEU A 58 19.16 -10.67 -9.36
N ILE A 59 18.94 -9.53 -8.70
CA ILE A 59 17.94 -9.40 -7.63
C ILE A 59 16.54 -9.70 -8.16
N SER A 60 16.21 -9.24 -9.38
CA SER A 60 14.94 -9.53 -10.04
C SER A 60 14.73 -11.02 -10.27
N GLU A 61 15.73 -11.72 -10.81
CA GLU A 61 15.67 -13.17 -11.02
C GLU A 61 15.53 -13.94 -9.71
N ILE A 62 16.27 -13.55 -8.67
CA ILE A 62 16.15 -14.14 -7.32
C ILE A 62 14.71 -13.96 -6.79
N LYS A 63 14.14 -12.76 -6.91
CA LYS A 63 12.75 -12.51 -6.48
C LYS A 63 11.74 -13.39 -7.22
N LYS A 64 11.92 -13.60 -8.53
CA LYS A 64 11.08 -14.51 -9.32
C LYS A 64 11.16 -15.94 -8.81
N VAL A 65 12.38 -16.46 -8.59
CA VAL A 65 12.59 -17.81 -8.06
C VAL A 65 11.94 -17.95 -6.68
N LEU A 66 12.15 -16.99 -5.78
CA LEU A 66 11.54 -16.99 -4.46
C LEU A 66 10.00 -16.96 -4.52
N ALA A 67 9.42 -16.19 -5.45
CA ALA A 67 7.98 -16.16 -5.67
C ALA A 67 7.45 -17.52 -6.11
N VAL A 68 8.13 -18.19 -7.05
CA VAL A 68 7.77 -19.55 -7.50
C VAL A 68 7.85 -20.56 -6.34
N VAL A 69 8.90 -20.49 -5.51
CA VAL A 69 9.05 -21.38 -4.36
C VAL A 69 7.92 -21.16 -3.33
N LYS A 70 7.58 -19.90 -3.04
CA LYS A 70 6.46 -19.56 -2.14
C LYS A 70 5.13 -20.06 -2.71
N ALA A 71 4.89 -19.85 -4.01
CA ALA A 71 3.68 -20.35 -4.68
C ALA A 71 3.60 -21.87 -4.59
N LYS A 72 4.68 -22.60 -4.91
CA LYS A 72 4.74 -24.07 -4.77
C LYS A 72 4.43 -24.54 -3.35
N LYS A 73 4.87 -23.80 -2.33
CA LYS A 73 4.53 -24.10 -0.93
C LYS A 73 3.03 -23.92 -0.67
N LEU A 74 2.45 -22.81 -1.12
CA LEU A 74 1.01 -22.55 -0.97
C LEU A 74 0.16 -23.60 -1.72
N PHE A 75 0.56 -24.00 -2.93
CA PHE A 75 -0.14 -25.05 -3.69
C PHE A 75 -0.12 -26.43 -3.02
N LYS A 76 0.79 -26.65 -2.07
CA LYS A 76 0.82 -27.87 -1.25
C LYS A 76 0.00 -27.75 0.03
N ASP A 77 -0.50 -26.56 0.37
CA ASP A 77 -1.32 -26.38 1.57
C ASP A 77 -2.69 -27.04 1.36
N PRO A 78 -3.08 -28.03 2.17
CA PRO A 78 -4.37 -28.71 2.04
C PRO A 78 -5.58 -27.79 2.29
N LYS A 79 -5.39 -26.62 2.90
CA LYS A 79 -6.45 -25.62 3.09
C LYS A 79 -6.72 -24.79 1.84
N LEU A 80 -5.75 -24.67 0.93
CA LEU A 80 -5.86 -23.79 -0.24
C LEU A 80 -7.06 -24.13 -1.13
N PRO A 81 -7.34 -25.40 -1.50
CA PRO A 81 -8.52 -25.73 -2.31
C PRO A 81 -9.83 -25.28 -1.65
N GLY A 82 -9.95 -25.42 -0.32
CA GLY A 82 -11.11 -25.00 0.43
C GLY A 82 -11.29 -23.48 0.48
N GLN A 83 -10.20 -22.74 0.70
CA GLN A 83 -10.20 -21.28 0.63
C GLN A 83 -10.57 -20.77 -0.78
N LEU A 84 -10.06 -21.40 -1.83
CA LEU A 84 -10.40 -21.04 -3.21
C LEU A 84 -11.87 -21.38 -3.53
N ALA A 85 -12.38 -22.51 -3.05
CA ALA A 85 -13.79 -22.87 -3.20
C ALA A 85 -14.70 -21.86 -2.48
N PHE A 86 -14.33 -21.43 -1.28
CA PHE A 86 -15.05 -20.39 -0.54
C PHE A 86 -15.09 -19.06 -1.30
N ILE A 87 -13.93 -18.59 -1.80
CA ILE A 87 -13.88 -17.37 -2.64
C ILE A 87 -14.78 -17.54 -3.86
N LYS A 88 -14.65 -18.65 -4.59
CA LYS A 88 -15.43 -18.92 -5.80
C LYS A 88 -16.93 -18.99 -5.52
N GLY A 89 -17.35 -19.65 -4.46
CA GLY A 89 -18.75 -19.81 -4.07
C GLY A 89 -19.41 -18.49 -3.68
N ASN A 90 -18.64 -17.58 -3.07
CA ASN A 90 -19.16 -16.30 -2.59
C ASN A 90 -18.95 -15.13 -3.55
N PHE A 91 -18.02 -15.24 -4.51
CA PHE A 91 -17.61 -14.13 -5.38
C PHE A 91 -18.79 -13.48 -6.13
N THR A 92 -19.65 -14.27 -6.77
CA THR A 92 -20.80 -13.76 -7.54
C THR A 92 -21.79 -12.99 -6.65
N GLN A 93 -21.98 -13.45 -5.41
CA GLN A 93 -22.92 -12.83 -4.47
C GLN A 93 -22.36 -11.54 -3.88
N LEU A 94 -21.06 -11.50 -3.60
CA LEU A 94 -20.35 -10.27 -3.21
C LEU A 94 -20.40 -9.22 -4.31
N VAL A 95 -20.16 -9.62 -5.56
CA VAL A 95 -20.26 -8.72 -6.71
C VAL A 95 -21.67 -8.14 -6.83
N ARG A 96 -22.71 -8.98 -6.72
CA ARG A 96 -24.12 -8.52 -6.76
C ARG A 96 -24.44 -7.54 -5.64
N ALA A 97 -24.03 -7.85 -4.40
CA ALA A 97 -24.26 -6.98 -3.26
C ALA A 97 -23.56 -5.63 -3.44
N ILE A 98 -22.31 -5.61 -3.90
CA ILE A 98 -21.58 -4.38 -4.19
C ILE A 98 -22.27 -3.58 -5.29
N SER A 99 -22.68 -4.21 -6.39
CA SER A 99 -23.39 -3.53 -7.48
C SER A 99 -24.70 -2.92 -7.01
N SER A 100 -25.48 -3.61 -6.17
CA SER A 100 -26.71 -3.06 -5.60
C SER A 100 -26.44 -1.90 -4.64
N LEU A 101 -25.44 -2.01 -3.76
CA LEU A 101 -25.07 -0.97 -2.81
C LEU A 101 -24.45 0.28 -3.47
N GLN A 102 -23.94 0.15 -4.69
CA GLN A 102 -23.46 1.28 -5.49
C GLN A 102 -24.59 2.14 -6.07
N GLU A 103 -25.81 1.60 -6.14
CA GLU A 103 -26.99 2.38 -6.50
C GLU A 103 -27.52 3.20 -5.30
N ARG A 104 -28.32 4.23 -5.58
CA ARG A 104 -28.95 5.02 -4.50
C ARG A 104 -30.11 4.23 -3.90
N LEU A 105 -29.82 3.43 -2.88
CA LEU A 105 -30.80 2.70 -2.09
C LEU A 105 -31.11 3.41 -0.76
N PRO A 106 -32.32 3.22 -0.20
CA PRO A 106 -32.59 3.56 1.19
C PRO A 106 -31.64 2.82 2.15
N LEU A 107 -31.39 3.43 3.31
CA LEU A 107 -30.50 2.86 4.33
C LEU A 107 -30.98 1.48 4.82
N THR A 108 -32.30 1.29 4.93
CA THR A 108 -32.92 0.03 5.34
C THR A 108 -32.60 -1.11 4.38
N GLU A 109 -32.75 -0.88 3.07
CA GLU A 109 -32.43 -1.88 2.03
C GLU A 109 -30.92 -2.18 1.99
N SER A 110 -30.09 -1.15 2.21
CA SER A 110 -28.65 -1.32 2.28
C SER A 110 -28.24 -2.21 3.47
N ILE A 111 -28.87 -2.04 4.63
CA ILE A 111 -28.63 -2.86 5.82
C ILE A 111 -29.07 -4.31 5.57
N GLU A 112 -30.24 -4.54 4.98
CA GLU A 112 -30.72 -5.89 4.65
C GLU A 112 -29.77 -6.63 3.68
N ILE A 113 -29.20 -5.92 2.71
CA ILE A 113 -28.18 -6.48 1.81
C ILE A 113 -26.95 -6.92 2.59
N LEU A 114 -26.47 -6.11 3.54
CA LEU A 114 -25.31 -6.44 4.36
C LEU A 114 -25.57 -7.63 5.28
N GLU A 115 -26.73 -7.70 5.93
CA GLU A 115 -27.12 -8.83 6.79
C GLU A 115 -27.17 -10.15 6.01
N ARG A 116 -27.75 -10.13 4.80
CA ARG A 116 -27.79 -11.32 3.92
C ARG A 116 -26.39 -11.79 3.53
N VAL A 117 -25.48 -10.87 3.18
CA VAL A 117 -24.08 -11.20 2.86
C VAL A 117 -23.37 -11.78 4.08
N GLN A 118 -23.57 -11.21 5.26
CA GLN A 118 -22.96 -11.69 6.50
C GLN A 118 -23.38 -13.12 6.84
N ILE A 119 -24.67 -13.46 6.67
CA ILE A 119 -25.18 -14.83 6.87
C ILE A 119 -24.52 -15.79 5.87
N GLN A 120 -24.42 -15.41 4.59
CA GLN A 120 -23.81 -16.28 3.57
C GLN A 120 -22.33 -16.57 3.84
N LEU A 121 -21.58 -15.59 4.33
CA LEU A 121 -20.16 -15.76 4.64
C LEU A 121 -19.87 -16.56 5.92
N THR A 122 -20.86 -16.73 6.80
CA THR A 122 -20.70 -17.41 8.11
C THR A 122 -21.07 -18.90 8.11
N VAL A 123 -21.71 -19.41 7.06
CA VAL A 123 -22.34 -20.76 7.04
C VAL A 123 -21.42 -21.87 6.48
N GLU A 124 -20.23 -21.58 5.93
CA GLU A 124 -19.34 -22.58 5.29
C GLU A 124 -18.18 -23.09 6.17
N PRO A 125 -17.66 -24.33 5.95
CA PRO A 125 -17.04 -25.20 6.97
C PRO A 125 -15.60 -24.85 7.42
N PHE A 126 -15.09 -23.66 7.07
CA PHE A 126 -13.71 -23.25 7.38
C PHE A 126 -13.55 -22.51 8.71
N SER A 127 -14.64 -22.36 9.48
CA SER A 127 -14.65 -21.75 10.82
C SER A 127 -13.96 -22.59 11.91
N SER A 128 -13.59 -23.85 11.64
CA SER A 128 -13.01 -24.72 12.69
C SER A 128 -11.53 -24.49 13.01
N LYS A 129 -10.82 -23.56 12.36
CA LYS A 129 -9.40 -23.25 12.69
C LYS A 129 -9.00 -21.78 12.58
N LEU A 130 -9.87 -20.85 12.98
CA LEU A 130 -9.47 -19.46 13.24
C LEU A 130 -9.12 -19.20 14.73
N ASN A 131 -9.38 -20.16 15.62
CA ASN A 131 -9.10 -20.07 17.06
C ASN A 131 -8.16 -21.20 17.55
N SER A 132 -7.11 -21.53 16.78
CA SER A 132 -6.03 -22.44 17.22
C SER A 132 -4.66 -21.93 16.80
#